data_AF-A0AAW6XXM9-F1
#
_entry.id   AF-A0AAW6XXM9-F1
#
_cell.length_a   1.000
_cell.length_b   1.000
_cell.length_c   1.000
_cell.angle_alpha   90.00
_cell.angle_beta   90.00
_cell.angle_gamma   90.00
#
_symmetry.space_group_name_H-M   'P 1'
#
loop_
_entity.id
_entity.type
_entity.pdbx_description
1 polymer ?
#
loop_
_entity_poly.entity_id
_entity_poly.type
_entity_poly.pdbx_seq_one_letter_code
_entity_poly.pdbx_strand_id
1 'polypeptide(L)'
;MSKIKLTILQVGEENWATKENIPNNMEWLFIKPDQISDFVTTENNYLTSSKLLQKLPRKISALLLTEQTYGPELSSLSSFFEVYEVFYPKDKHATGITEEFLRSKMAQRYDSSSPDQLIRQFYKGLFIGQYGEKLQVSQIQIRNDFEGVVNYQGNNYLELEGQFGENYSFLLNFAYNIPFSSDFYNELFLEHIIEGDIDIRLVISLIVDGSVDDIAKEWYFEKEDLNQLISLESDISGSLAVKLFAKGKGIVKLGPLHRRNGRGGLGTFLLGGERHIDAIGHEFMTYFDPVDFKPPLTVYFSGFRSAEGFEGFWMMKSMKTPFMLICDPRLQGGAFYIGSKEYEQKIVDAIQEKLAFLNFSSDQLILSGLSMGTYGATYHGAKLNPHAIIIGKPIFNLGTVAQRERLERPDGFATSLDIQLLNQGDLTSSSSEKLNNYFWKSIEEGDFSNTTFALAYMKNDDYDATAFSDLLQYFRGKKHKILGRGWDGRHGDCSAEVGAWFTSQYRRMLSNDFGRKEE
;
A
#
# COMPACT_ATOMS: atom_id res chain seq x y z
N MET A 1 13.86 -13.71 -19.19
CA MET A 1 12.83 -12.92 -19.89
C MET A 1 13.50 -11.67 -20.44
N SER A 2 13.32 -11.31 -21.71
CA SER A 2 13.86 -10.04 -22.23
C SER A 2 13.24 -8.89 -21.45
N LYS A 3 14.07 -8.05 -20.80
CA LYS A 3 13.58 -6.87 -20.08
C LYS A 3 12.68 -6.06 -20.99
N ILE A 4 11.51 -5.65 -20.49
CA ILE A 4 10.67 -4.67 -21.17
C ILE A 4 11.54 -3.42 -21.38
N LYS A 5 11.62 -2.95 -22.63
CA LYS A 5 12.39 -1.74 -22.95
C LYS A 5 11.65 -0.54 -22.35
N LEU A 6 12.27 0.16 -21.42
CA LEU A 6 11.72 1.39 -20.85
C LEU A 6 11.90 2.53 -21.86
N THR A 7 10.92 3.40 -22.03
CA THR A 7 11.05 4.57 -22.91
C THR A 7 10.87 5.84 -22.10
N ILE A 8 11.87 6.72 -22.08
CA ILE A 8 11.83 7.99 -21.36
C ILE A 8 11.73 9.11 -22.40
N LEU A 9 10.78 10.01 -22.22
CA LEU A 9 10.70 11.25 -22.99
C LEU A 9 11.28 12.39 -22.16
N GLN A 10 12.40 12.93 -22.61
CA GLN A 10 12.97 14.16 -22.06
C GLN A 10 12.52 15.36 -22.91
N VAL A 11 12.02 16.41 -22.25
CA VAL A 11 11.70 17.69 -22.87
C VAL A 11 12.53 18.80 -22.25
N GLY A 12 13.42 19.40 -23.06
CA GLY A 12 14.28 20.49 -22.61
C GLY A 12 15.31 20.96 -23.63
N GLU A 13 16.23 21.83 -23.21
CA GLU A 13 17.21 22.41 -24.13
C GLU A 13 18.44 21.53 -24.38
N GLU A 14 18.84 20.73 -23.38
CA GLU A 14 20.01 19.86 -23.47
C GLU A 14 19.65 18.37 -23.44
N ASN A 15 20.12 17.58 -24.41
CA ASN A 15 19.89 16.14 -24.44
C ASN A 15 20.82 15.38 -23.48
N TRP A 16 20.27 14.81 -22.41
CA TRP A 16 21.04 14.05 -21.42
C TRP A 16 21.67 12.79 -22.01
N ALA A 17 21.05 12.15 -23.00
CA ALA A 17 21.62 10.95 -23.62
C ALA A 17 22.93 11.21 -24.40
N THR A 18 23.33 12.46 -24.58
CA THR A 18 24.64 12.81 -25.17
C THR A 18 25.75 12.94 -24.12
N LYS A 19 25.40 13.08 -22.84
CA LYS A 19 26.31 13.31 -21.72
C LYS A 19 26.33 12.14 -20.72
N GLU A 20 25.20 11.45 -20.57
CA GLU A 20 24.97 10.37 -19.61
C GLU A 20 25.00 8.99 -20.24
N ASN A 21 25.32 7.97 -19.44
CA ASN A 21 25.28 6.58 -19.88
C ASN A 21 23.86 6.01 -19.76
N ILE A 22 23.15 5.88 -20.89
CA ILE A 22 21.80 5.32 -20.93
C ILE A 22 21.88 3.79 -20.98
N PRO A 23 21.22 3.05 -20.05
CA PRO A 23 21.20 1.59 -20.07
C PRO A 23 20.64 1.03 -21.39
N ASN A 24 21.21 -0.08 -21.88
CA ASN A 24 20.86 -0.67 -23.19
C ASN A 24 19.37 -1.05 -23.36
N ASN A 25 18.67 -1.34 -22.27
CA ASN A 25 17.24 -1.66 -22.27
C ASN A 25 16.35 -0.43 -22.00
N MET A 26 16.90 0.78 -22.12
CA MET A 26 16.19 2.05 -22.04
C MET A 26 16.30 2.78 -23.38
N GLU A 27 15.18 3.27 -23.89
CA GLU A 27 15.08 4.17 -25.02
C GLU A 27 14.94 5.59 -24.50
N TRP A 28 15.80 6.49 -24.98
CA TRP A 28 15.77 7.90 -24.61
C TRP A 28 15.29 8.73 -25.80
N LEU A 29 14.12 9.34 -25.66
CA LEU A 29 13.57 10.27 -26.63
C LEU A 29 13.84 11.68 -26.11
N PHE A 30 14.44 12.53 -26.94
CA PHE A 30 14.69 13.93 -26.59
C PHE A 30 13.99 14.83 -27.60
N ILE A 31 13.26 15.82 -27.09
CA ILE A 31 12.70 16.91 -27.87
C ILE A 31 12.92 18.23 -27.15
N LYS A 32 12.98 19.32 -27.91
CA LYS A 32 12.92 20.67 -27.37
C LYS A 32 11.48 21.08 -27.05
N PRO A 33 11.26 22.08 -26.17
CA PRO A 33 9.91 22.56 -25.85
C PRO A 33 9.08 22.96 -27.07
N ASP A 34 9.68 23.61 -28.07
CA ASP A 34 9.02 24.03 -29.30
C ASP A 34 8.60 22.86 -30.22
N GLN A 35 9.08 21.65 -29.95
CA GLN A 35 8.80 20.43 -30.73
C GLN A 35 7.70 19.56 -30.14
N ILE A 36 7.11 19.93 -28.99
CA ILE A 36 6.07 19.13 -28.31
C ILE A 36 4.89 18.83 -29.24
N SER A 37 4.41 19.84 -29.98
CA SER A 37 3.26 19.68 -30.89
C SER A 37 3.53 18.68 -32.03
N ASP A 38 4.73 18.73 -32.61
CA ASP A 38 5.15 17.82 -33.68
C ASP A 38 5.31 16.38 -33.15
N PHE A 39 5.87 16.24 -31.94
CA PHE A 39 6.00 14.96 -31.26
C PHE A 39 4.62 14.33 -31.01
N VAL A 40 3.67 15.08 -30.45
CA VAL A 40 2.32 14.61 -30.14
C VAL A 40 1.60 14.17 -31.41
N THR A 41 1.73 14.92 -32.50
CA THR A 41 1.15 14.56 -33.80
C THR A 41 1.74 13.25 -34.31
N THR A 42 3.07 13.10 -34.24
CA THR A 42 3.78 11.90 -34.67
C THR A 42 3.38 10.68 -33.84
N GLU A 43 3.32 10.83 -32.51
CA GLU A 43 2.98 9.73 -31.61
C GLU A 43 1.53 9.30 -31.77
N ASN A 44 0.58 10.23 -31.94
CA ASN A 44 -0.81 9.90 -32.21
C ASN A 44 -1.00 9.14 -33.52
N ASN A 45 -0.25 9.51 -34.57
CA ASN A 45 -0.25 8.76 -35.83
C ASN A 45 0.30 7.34 -35.65
N TYR A 46 1.35 7.19 -34.84
CA TYR A 46 1.92 5.89 -34.49
C TYR A 46 0.94 5.02 -33.68
N LEU A 47 0.28 5.60 -32.66
CA LEU A 47 -0.73 4.90 -31.85
C LEU A 47 -1.92 4.44 -32.72
N THR A 48 -2.40 5.32 -33.60
CA THR A 48 -3.48 5.01 -34.55
C THR A 48 -3.08 3.87 -35.48
N SER A 49 -1.88 3.94 -36.05
CA SER A 49 -1.34 2.89 -36.93
C SER A 49 -1.14 1.57 -36.20
N SER A 50 -0.65 1.59 -34.96
CA SER A 50 -0.45 0.38 -34.14
C SER A 50 -1.79 -0.28 -33.82
N LYS A 51 -2.81 0.51 -33.47
CA LYS A 51 -4.17 0.02 -33.24
C LYS A 51 -4.76 -0.62 -34.50
N LEU A 52 -4.59 0.01 -35.67
CA LEU A 52 -5.02 -0.56 -36.96
C LEU A 52 -4.31 -1.88 -37.28
N LEU A 53 -3.02 -1.97 -36.94
CA LEU A 53 -2.21 -3.18 -37.14
C LEU A 53 -2.33 -4.21 -36.01
N GLN A 54 -3.20 -3.98 -35.02
CA GLN A 54 -3.36 -4.81 -33.81
C GLN A 54 -2.03 -5.08 -33.07
N LYS A 55 -1.10 -4.12 -33.14
CA LYS A 55 0.15 -4.15 -32.39
C LYS A 55 -0.02 -3.44 -31.07
N LEU A 56 0.60 -3.98 -30.02
CA LEU A 56 0.77 -3.25 -28.76
C LEU A 56 1.60 -1.99 -29.05
N PRO A 57 1.04 -0.79 -28.82
CA PRO A 57 1.81 0.43 -28.99
C PRO A 57 2.94 0.48 -27.97
N ARG A 58 4.04 1.15 -28.33
CA ARG A 58 5.06 1.52 -27.35
C ARG A 58 4.42 2.36 -26.23
N LYS A 59 4.76 2.07 -24.98
CA LYS A 59 4.39 2.90 -23.82
C LYS A 59 5.59 3.77 -23.45
N ILE A 60 5.40 5.08 -23.41
CA ILE A 60 6.37 5.98 -22.80
C ILE A 60 6.22 5.83 -21.28
N SER A 61 7.31 5.45 -20.62
CA SER A 61 7.33 5.07 -19.20
C SER A 61 7.43 6.27 -18.27
N ALA A 62 8.05 7.37 -18.71
CA ALA A 62 8.15 8.60 -17.94
C ALA A 62 8.40 9.83 -18.82
N LEU A 63 7.95 10.99 -18.34
CA LEU A 63 8.24 12.32 -18.87
C LEU A 63 9.24 13.01 -17.94
N LEU A 64 10.42 13.34 -18.45
CA LEU A 64 11.43 14.13 -17.76
C LEU A 64 11.41 15.57 -18.28
N LEU A 65 11.00 16.50 -17.45
CA LEU A 65 11.05 17.94 -17.72
C LEU A 65 12.32 18.52 -17.11
N THR A 66 13.13 19.22 -17.88
CA THR A 66 14.36 19.85 -17.39
C THR A 66 14.30 21.37 -17.30
N GLU A 67 13.29 22.04 -17.87
CA GLU A 67 13.16 23.49 -17.90
C GLU A 67 12.26 24.04 -16.79
N GLN A 68 12.39 25.34 -16.50
CA GLN A 68 11.57 25.98 -15.45
C GLN A 68 10.12 26.12 -15.88
N THR A 69 9.88 26.53 -17.13
CA THR A 69 8.56 26.81 -17.66
C THR A 69 8.42 26.27 -19.07
N TYR A 70 7.22 25.81 -19.40
CA TYR A 70 6.83 25.33 -20.70
C TYR A 70 5.60 26.08 -21.21
N GLY A 71 5.43 26.13 -22.52
CA GLY A 71 4.26 26.72 -23.14
C GLY A 71 3.00 25.84 -22.99
N PRO A 72 1.85 26.34 -23.49
CA PRO A 72 0.56 25.64 -23.39
C PRO A 72 0.55 24.25 -24.03
N GLU A 73 1.42 24.01 -25.01
CA GLU A 73 1.60 22.73 -25.69
C GLU A 73 1.96 21.59 -24.73
N LEU A 74 2.56 21.86 -23.57
CA LEU A 74 2.84 20.83 -22.54
C LEU A 74 1.58 20.02 -22.17
N SER A 75 0.42 20.69 -22.12
CA SER A 75 -0.85 20.04 -21.78
C SER A 75 -1.23 18.93 -22.75
N SER A 76 -0.78 19.00 -24.00
CA SER A 76 -1.04 17.97 -25.02
C SER A 76 -0.31 16.65 -24.76
N LEU A 77 0.72 16.65 -23.90
CA LEU A 77 1.40 15.43 -23.47
C LEU A 77 0.60 14.64 -22.41
N SER A 78 -0.45 15.25 -21.83
CA SER A 78 -1.19 14.66 -20.71
C SER A 78 -1.76 13.27 -21.01
N SER A 79 -2.20 12.99 -22.25
CA SER A 79 -2.78 11.69 -22.61
C SER A 79 -1.77 10.54 -22.68
N PHE A 80 -0.46 10.82 -22.68
CA PHE A 80 0.58 9.79 -22.79
C PHE A 80 1.12 9.31 -21.45
N PHE A 81 0.83 10.03 -20.37
CA PHE A 81 1.42 9.79 -19.04
C PHE A 81 0.34 9.64 -17.98
N GLU A 82 0.47 8.62 -17.16
CA GLU A 82 -0.31 8.45 -15.95
C GLU A 82 0.18 9.41 -14.85
N VAL A 83 -0.56 9.49 -13.75
CA VAL A 83 -0.10 10.23 -12.57
C VAL A 83 1.19 9.60 -12.03
N TYR A 84 2.07 10.44 -11.49
CA TYR A 84 3.42 10.11 -11.02
C TYR A 84 4.43 9.70 -12.11
N GLU A 85 4.07 9.61 -13.39
CA GLU A 85 5.03 9.33 -14.47
C GLU A 85 5.74 10.60 -14.99
N VAL A 86 5.42 11.77 -14.42
CA VAL A 86 6.05 13.06 -14.77
C VAL A 86 7.06 13.46 -13.71
N PHE A 87 8.25 13.86 -14.15
CA PHE A 87 9.38 14.24 -13.31
C PHE A 87 9.80 15.68 -13.61
N TYR A 88 9.97 16.48 -12.56
CA TYR A 88 10.31 17.89 -12.67
C TYR A 88 11.37 18.30 -11.62
N PRO A 89 12.30 19.22 -11.93
CA PRO A 89 13.44 19.50 -11.07
C PRO A 89 13.00 20.12 -9.73
N LYS A 90 13.62 19.68 -8.62
CA LYS A 90 13.31 20.20 -7.28
C LYS A 90 13.77 21.65 -7.07
N ASP A 91 14.79 22.08 -7.80
CA ASP A 91 15.41 23.41 -7.73
C ASP A 91 14.65 24.46 -8.54
N LYS A 92 13.65 24.06 -9.34
CA LYS A 92 12.85 24.96 -10.19
C LYS A 92 11.45 25.19 -9.64
N HIS A 93 10.98 26.42 -9.78
CA HIS A 93 9.62 26.82 -9.44
C HIS A 93 8.78 26.95 -10.71
N ALA A 94 7.83 26.04 -10.89
CA ALA A 94 6.86 26.09 -11.97
C ALA A 94 5.81 27.18 -11.72
N THR A 95 5.27 27.78 -12.77
CA THR A 95 4.16 28.75 -12.68
C THR A 95 3.19 28.55 -13.83
N GLY A 96 1.96 29.04 -13.66
CA GLY A 96 0.93 29.02 -14.71
C GLY A 96 0.64 27.61 -15.23
N ILE A 97 0.58 27.45 -16.55
CA ILE A 97 0.21 26.18 -17.19
C ILE A 97 1.14 25.01 -16.82
N THR A 98 2.42 25.28 -16.55
CA THR A 98 3.36 24.24 -16.12
C THR A 98 2.97 23.74 -14.73
N GLU A 99 2.67 24.63 -13.80
CA GLU A 99 2.25 24.25 -12.44
C GLU A 99 0.93 23.46 -12.46
N GLU A 100 -0.05 23.90 -13.24
CA GLU A 100 -1.33 23.19 -13.42
C GLU A 100 -1.13 21.78 -13.98
N PHE A 101 -0.29 21.63 -15.01
CA PHE A 101 0.06 20.33 -15.58
C PHE A 101 0.71 19.42 -14.54
N LEU A 102 1.75 19.91 -13.84
CA LEU A 102 2.45 19.15 -12.80
C LEU A 102 1.51 18.71 -11.68
N ARG A 103 0.62 19.60 -11.23
CA ARG A 103 -0.39 19.30 -10.19
C ARG A 103 -1.36 18.22 -10.67
N SER A 104 -1.83 18.29 -11.91
CA SER A 104 -2.74 17.28 -12.48
C SER A 104 -2.10 15.90 -12.63
N LYS A 105 -0.77 15.85 -12.78
CA LYS A 105 0.00 14.61 -12.97
C LYS A 105 0.68 14.12 -11.72
N MET A 106 0.46 14.74 -10.56
CA MET A 106 1.17 14.43 -9.32
C MET A 106 2.69 14.32 -9.57
N ALA A 107 3.24 15.29 -10.30
CA ALA A 107 4.60 15.20 -10.81
C ALA A 107 5.62 15.05 -9.67
N GLN A 108 6.53 14.09 -9.82
CA GLN A 108 7.56 13.79 -8.86
C GLN A 108 8.73 14.76 -9.00
N ARG A 109 9.27 15.22 -7.86
CA ARG A 109 10.42 16.12 -7.83
C ARG A 109 11.71 15.31 -7.79
N TYR A 110 12.70 15.71 -8.59
CA TYR A 110 14.00 15.02 -8.65
C TYR A 110 15.18 15.98 -8.44
N ASP A 111 16.34 15.41 -8.09
CA ASP A 111 17.59 16.16 -7.96
C ASP A 111 18.30 16.32 -9.31
N SER A 112 18.37 17.55 -9.81
CA SER A 112 18.99 17.86 -11.09
C SER A 112 20.52 17.79 -11.07
N SER A 113 21.16 17.74 -9.89
CA SER A 113 22.63 17.63 -9.77
C SER A 113 23.17 16.21 -9.99
N SER A 114 22.32 15.19 -10.06
CA SER A 114 22.73 13.80 -10.24
C SER A 114 21.88 13.05 -11.27
N PRO A 115 21.99 13.42 -12.56
CA PRO A 115 21.27 12.76 -13.67
C PRO A 115 21.46 11.24 -13.72
N ASP A 116 22.68 10.77 -13.43
CA ASP A 116 23.06 9.36 -13.41
C ASP A 116 22.24 8.56 -12.37
N GLN A 117 22.04 9.13 -11.18
CA GLN A 117 21.24 8.52 -10.13
C GLN A 117 19.77 8.42 -10.53
N LEU A 118 19.22 9.48 -11.15
CA LEU A 118 17.84 9.47 -11.62
C LEU A 118 17.64 8.44 -12.75
N ILE A 119 18.57 8.35 -13.70
CA ILE A 119 18.53 7.35 -14.77
C ILE A 119 18.55 5.93 -14.18
N ARG A 120 19.36 5.70 -13.13
CA ARG A 120 19.41 4.43 -12.42
C ARG A 120 18.13 4.13 -11.64
N GLN A 121 17.54 5.13 -11.01
CA GLN A 121 16.21 5.04 -10.39
C GLN A 121 15.13 4.70 -11.42
N PHE A 122 15.13 5.33 -12.60
CA PHE A 122 14.19 5.01 -13.67
C PHE A 122 14.35 3.57 -14.16
N TYR A 123 15.59 3.15 -14.39
CA TYR A 123 15.91 1.81 -14.87
C TYR A 123 15.37 0.70 -13.96
N LYS A 124 15.42 0.90 -12.64
CA LYS A 124 15.01 -0.09 -11.64
C LYS A 124 13.62 0.14 -11.05
N GLY A 125 13.11 1.37 -11.07
CA GLY A 125 11.93 1.78 -10.32
C GLY A 125 10.66 1.98 -11.16
N LEU A 126 10.76 2.08 -12.49
CA LEU A 126 9.60 2.27 -13.39
C LEU A 126 8.98 0.95 -13.87
N PHE A 127 9.24 -0.17 -13.19
CA PHE A 127 8.62 -1.45 -13.55
C PHE A 127 7.11 -1.43 -13.34
N ILE A 128 6.40 -2.26 -14.11
CA ILE A 128 4.95 -2.41 -14.04
C ILE A 128 4.59 -3.49 -13.01
N GLY A 129 3.53 -3.25 -12.25
CA GLY A 129 3.02 -4.18 -11.24
C GLY A 129 3.47 -3.82 -9.83
N GLN A 130 3.15 -4.69 -8.88
CA GLN A 130 3.48 -4.52 -7.47
C GLN A 130 3.78 -5.89 -6.88
N TYR A 131 4.65 -5.94 -5.88
CA TYR A 131 4.94 -7.17 -5.16
C TYR A 131 5.39 -6.86 -3.74
N GLY A 132 4.81 -7.56 -2.79
CA GLY A 132 5.39 -7.73 -1.48
C GLY A 132 4.90 -9.00 -0.81
N GLU A 133 5.69 -9.44 0.15
CA GLU A 133 5.45 -10.61 0.98
C GLU A 133 6.12 -10.40 2.33
N LYS A 134 5.93 -11.37 3.23
CA LYS A 134 6.61 -11.37 4.53
C LYS A 134 7.15 -12.75 4.85
N LEU A 135 8.30 -12.78 5.49
CA LEU A 135 8.78 -13.96 6.20
C LEU A 135 8.14 -13.95 7.59
N GLN A 136 7.52 -15.07 7.93
CA GLN A 136 6.72 -15.18 9.15
C GLN A 136 7.62 -15.41 10.37
N VAL A 137 7.15 -15.00 11.54
CA VAL A 137 7.86 -15.26 12.82
C VAL A 137 8.08 -16.76 13.08
N SER A 138 7.19 -17.62 12.58
CA SER A 138 7.31 -19.08 12.63
C SER A 138 8.51 -19.63 11.84
N GLN A 139 9.10 -18.83 10.95
CA GLN A 139 10.27 -19.19 10.14
C GLN A 139 11.58 -18.73 10.79
N ILE A 140 11.54 -18.12 11.97
CA ILE A 140 12.72 -17.70 12.70
C ILE A 140 13.33 -18.90 13.43
N GLN A 141 14.63 -19.11 13.24
CA GLN A 141 15.44 -20.11 13.93
C GLN A 141 16.38 -19.40 14.90
N ILE A 142 16.17 -19.66 16.19
CA ILE A 142 17.03 -19.15 17.27
C ILE A 142 18.23 -20.08 17.42
N ARG A 143 19.38 -19.53 17.82
CA ARG A 143 20.53 -20.35 18.23
C ARG A 143 20.13 -21.36 19.32
N ASN A 144 20.67 -22.57 19.23
CA ASN A 144 20.28 -23.68 20.11
C ASN A 144 20.69 -23.53 21.57
N ASP A 145 21.66 -22.67 21.86
CA ASP A 145 22.25 -22.42 23.18
C ASP A 145 21.77 -21.10 23.80
N PHE A 146 20.65 -20.53 23.33
CA PHE A 146 20.04 -19.37 23.98
C PHE A 146 19.38 -19.79 25.30
N GLU A 147 19.91 -19.30 26.43
CA GLU A 147 19.45 -19.63 27.78
C GLU A 147 18.34 -18.70 28.30
N GLY A 148 17.86 -17.76 27.48
CA GLY A 148 16.80 -16.82 27.82
C GLY A 148 15.39 -17.40 27.71
N VAL A 149 14.39 -16.54 27.92
CA VAL A 149 12.98 -16.87 27.72
C VAL A 149 12.63 -16.67 26.24
N VAL A 150 11.95 -17.66 25.66
CA VAL A 150 11.43 -17.63 24.30
C VAL A 150 9.91 -17.73 24.36
N ASN A 151 9.22 -16.76 23.78
CA ASN A 151 7.77 -16.68 23.80
C ASN A 151 7.22 -16.31 22.41
N TYR A 152 6.36 -17.15 21.85
CA TYR A 152 5.69 -16.88 20.57
C TYR A 152 4.29 -16.29 20.84
N GLN A 153 4.08 -15.05 20.44
CA GLN A 153 2.81 -14.34 20.55
C GLN A 153 2.03 -14.48 19.25
N GLY A 154 1.56 -15.70 18.97
CA GLY A 154 0.92 -16.04 17.69
C GLY A 154 1.87 -15.76 16.51
N ASN A 155 1.35 -15.15 15.46
CA ASN A 155 2.15 -14.65 14.33
C ASN A 155 2.56 -13.17 14.46
N ASN A 156 2.27 -12.53 15.60
CA ASN A 156 2.58 -11.12 15.83
C ASN A 156 4.08 -10.95 16.09
N TYR A 157 4.58 -11.62 17.13
CA TYR A 157 5.95 -11.43 17.61
C TYR A 157 6.56 -12.73 18.14
N LEU A 158 7.85 -12.91 17.88
CA LEU A 158 8.75 -13.73 18.68
C LEU A 158 9.41 -12.84 19.73
N GLU A 159 9.16 -13.11 21.00
CA GLU A 159 9.74 -12.40 22.14
C GLU A 159 10.91 -13.22 22.73
N LEU A 160 12.06 -12.56 22.87
CA LEU A 160 13.30 -13.10 23.42
C LEU A 160 13.75 -12.21 24.58
N GLU A 161 13.69 -12.73 25.80
CA GLU A 161 14.14 -12.05 27.01
C GLU A 161 15.40 -12.71 27.56
N GLY A 162 16.46 -11.95 27.83
CA GLY A 162 17.66 -12.52 28.44
C GLY A 162 18.90 -11.65 28.40
N GLN A 163 20.05 -12.31 28.57
CA GLN A 163 21.38 -11.73 28.38
C GLN A 163 21.94 -12.18 27.03
N PHE A 164 22.36 -11.21 26.22
CA PHE A 164 22.87 -11.42 24.86
C PHE A 164 24.41 -11.27 24.78
N GLY A 165 25.07 -11.03 25.92
CA GLY A 165 26.52 -10.85 26.04
C GLY A 165 26.98 -9.41 25.83
N GLU A 166 28.25 -9.12 26.10
CA GLU A 166 28.81 -7.76 25.97
C GLU A 166 29.07 -7.36 24.51
N ASN A 167 29.34 -8.34 23.65
CA ASN A 167 29.63 -8.15 22.23
C ASN A 167 28.52 -8.73 21.37
N TYR A 168 28.36 -8.21 20.15
CA TYR A 168 27.43 -8.77 19.18
C TYR A 168 27.72 -10.25 18.96
N SER A 169 26.75 -11.08 19.27
CA SER A 169 26.78 -12.52 18.99
C SER A 169 25.56 -12.91 18.16
N PHE A 170 25.72 -13.97 17.36
CA PHE A 170 24.61 -14.50 16.57
C PHE A 170 23.46 -14.82 17.51
N LEU A 171 22.25 -14.41 17.15
CA LEU A 171 21.03 -14.68 17.91
C LEU A 171 20.11 -15.62 17.15
N LEU A 172 19.83 -15.28 15.89
CA LEU A 172 18.85 -16.00 15.07
C LEU A 172 19.04 -15.75 13.56
N ASN A 173 18.39 -16.58 12.76
CA ASN A 173 18.25 -16.39 11.32
C ASN A 173 16.82 -16.68 10.87
N PHE A 174 16.46 -16.17 9.70
CA PHE A 174 15.29 -16.68 8.97
C PHE A 174 15.68 -17.99 8.27
N ALA A 175 14.83 -19.01 8.38
CA ALA A 175 15.11 -20.35 7.85
C ALA A 175 15.18 -20.41 6.33
N TYR A 176 14.44 -19.53 5.64
CA TYR A 176 14.35 -19.48 4.20
C TYR A 176 15.11 -18.26 3.66
N ASN A 177 15.85 -18.48 2.58
CA ASN A 177 16.46 -17.38 1.86
C ASN A 177 15.42 -16.60 1.05
N ILE A 178 15.66 -15.31 0.88
CA ILE A 178 14.79 -14.41 0.14
C ILE A 178 15.31 -14.30 -1.29
N PRO A 179 14.50 -14.53 -2.34
CA PRO A 179 14.94 -14.28 -3.71
C PRO A 179 15.42 -12.84 -3.89
N PHE A 180 16.52 -12.63 -4.60
CA PHE A 180 17.07 -11.31 -4.91
C PHE A 180 17.20 -11.14 -6.42
N SER A 181 16.53 -10.12 -6.96
CA SER A 181 16.66 -9.76 -8.38
C SER A 181 17.44 -8.46 -8.51
N SER A 182 18.38 -8.40 -9.45
CA SER A 182 19.05 -7.16 -9.84
C SER A 182 18.18 -6.22 -10.68
N ASP A 183 16.96 -6.63 -11.04
CA ASP A 183 16.05 -5.85 -11.91
C ASP A 183 15.39 -4.67 -11.22
N PHE A 184 15.29 -4.69 -9.89
CA PHE A 184 14.67 -3.65 -9.08
C PHE A 184 15.43 -3.49 -7.75
N TYR A 185 15.07 -2.48 -6.97
CA TYR A 185 15.52 -2.39 -5.58
C TYR A 185 14.82 -3.46 -4.75
N ASN A 186 15.49 -4.08 -3.80
CA ASN A 186 14.86 -5.05 -2.90
C ASN A 186 14.68 -4.39 -1.54
N GLU A 187 13.44 -4.05 -1.20
CA GLU A 187 13.11 -3.32 0.02
C GLU A 187 12.74 -4.30 1.14
N LEU A 188 13.29 -4.09 2.34
CA LEU A 188 13.07 -4.91 3.52
C LEU A 188 12.69 -4.04 4.72
N PHE A 189 11.75 -4.52 5.53
CA PHE A 189 11.37 -3.87 6.79
C PHE A 189 11.12 -4.93 7.87
N LEU A 190 11.88 -4.85 8.96
CA LEU A 190 11.75 -5.76 10.09
C LEU A 190 10.91 -5.10 11.18
N GLU A 191 9.72 -5.64 11.44
CA GLU A 191 8.95 -5.25 12.62
C GLU A 191 9.73 -5.65 13.88
N HIS A 192 9.98 -4.70 14.78
CA HIS A 192 10.71 -4.99 16.02
C HIS A 192 10.35 -4.03 17.16
N ILE A 193 10.43 -4.52 18.40
CA ILE A 193 10.34 -3.72 19.62
C ILE A 193 11.51 -4.11 20.51
N ILE A 194 12.18 -3.10 21.05
CA ILE A 194 13.35 -3.25 21.91
C ILE A 194 13.03 -2.64 23.28
N GLU A 195 13.22 -3.42 24.35
CA GLU A 195 13.06 -2.97 25.72
C GLU A 195 14.32 -3.32 26.54
N GLY A 196 14.90 -2.34 27.24
CA GLY A 196 16.13 -2.53 28.03
C GLY A 196 17.39 -2.03 27.33
N ASP A 197 18.55 -2.43 27.86
CA ASP A 197 19.87 -2.04 27.36
C ASP A 197 20.38 -3.09 26.37
N ILE A 198 19.80 -3.08 25.17
CA ILE A 198 20.06 -4.07 24.13
C ILE A 198 20.18 -3.40 22.77
N ASP A 199 21.16 -3.87 22.02
CA ASP A 199 21.36 -3.50 20.62
C ASP A 199 21.23 -4.74 19.74
N ILE A 200 20.60 -4.56 18.59
CA ILE A 200 20.49 -5.59 17.55
C ILE A 200 21.16 -5.11 16.27
N ARG A 201 21.70 -6.06 15.52
CA ARG A 201 22.30 -5.83 14.20
C ARG A 201 21.76 -6.85 13.21
N LEU A 202 21.18 -6.37 12.12
CA LEU A 202 20.76 -7.21 11.01
C LEU A 202 21.91 -7.36 10.02
N VAL A 203 22.25 -8.60 9.69
CA VAL A 203 23.27 -8.94 8.71
C VAL A 203 22.58 -9.65 7.55
N ILE A 204 22.74 -9.09 6.35
CA ILE A 204 22.15 -9.61 5.13
C ILE A 204 23.27 -9.97 4.17
N SER A 205 23.32 -11.23 3.74
CA SER A 205 24.33 -11.73 2.79
C SER A 205 23.65 -12.10 1.47
N LEU A 206 24.11 -11.54 0.35
CA LEU A 206 23.69 -11.94 -1.00
C LEU A 206 24.53 -13.11 -1.47
N ILE A 207 23.92 -14.28 -1.56
CA ILE A 207 24.49 -15.51 -2.11
C ILE A 207 24.21 -15.53 -3.61
N VAL A 208 25.23 -15.76 -4.44
CA VAL A 208 25.11 -15.78 -5.90
C VAL A 208 24.12 -16.87 -6.35
N ASP A 209 23.31 -16.58 -7.37
CA ASP A 209 22.34 -17.54 -7.92
C ASP A 209 23.02 -18.86 -8.34
N GLY A 210 22.46 -19.99 -7.91
CA GLY A 210 23.03 -21.33 -8.12
C GLY A 210 24.29 -21.68 -7.30
N SER A 211 24.79 -20.75 -6.48
CA SER A 211 25.91 -21.00 -5.57
C SER A 211 25.46 -21.53 -4.20
N VAL A 212 26.35 -22.26 -3.53
CA VAL A 212 26.11 -22.81 -2.17
C VAL A 212 26.68 -21.89 -1.10
N ASP A 213 27.81 -21.22 -1.36
CA ASP A 213 28.57 -20.47 -0.37
C ASP A 213 29.24 -19.18 -0.88
N ASP A 214 29.13 -18.85 -2.17
CA ASP A 214 29.72 -17.63 -2.72
C ASP A 214 28.88 -16.39 -2.35
N ILE A 215 29.42 -15.56 -1.45
CA ILE A 215 28.80 -14.33 -0.97
C ILE A 215 29.28 -13.16 -1.84
N ALA A 216 28.38 -12.63 -2.67
CA ALA A 216 28.66 -11.49 -3.53
C ALA A 216 28.76 -10.16 -2.78
N LYS A 217 27.96 -10.00 -1.72
CA LYS A 217 27.85 -8.76 -0.95
C LYS A 217 27.24 -9.01 0.42
N GLU A 218 27.66 -8.24 1.41
CA GLU A 218 27.04 -8.22 2.73
C GLU A 218 26.68 -6.80 3.15
N TRP A 219 25.57 -6.68 3.87
CA TRP A 219 25.12 -5.43 4.49
C TRP A 219 24.92 -5.65 5.98
N TYR A 220 25.20 -4.58 6.73
CA TYR A 220 25.12 -4.55 8.19
C TYR A 220 24.25 -3.34 8.55
N PHE A 221 23.16 -3.58 9.27
CA PHE A 221 22.20 -2.55 9.68
C PHE A 221 22.08 -2.54 11.19
N GLU A 222 22.20 -1.37 11.80
CA GLU A 222 22.09 -1.16 13.24
C GLU A 222 20.82 -0.38 13.58
N LYS A 223 20.67 -0.03 14.86
CA LYS A 223 19.41 0.45 15.46
C LYS A 223 18.70 1.53 14.64
N GLU A 224 19.38 2.60 14.24
CA GLU A 224 18.78 3.69 13.48
C GLU A 224 18.34 3.25 12.07
N ASP A 225 19.08 2.34 11.45
CA ASP A 225 18.76 1.80 10.12
C ASP A 225 17.50 0.93 10.14
N LEU A 226 17.33 0.13 11.19
CA LEU A 226 16.20 -0.81 11.33
C LEU A 226 14.86 -0.11 11.53
N ASN A 227 14.87 1.14 11.98
CA ASN A 227 13.67 1.98 12.07
C ASN A 227 13.22 2.51 10.70
N GLN A 228 14.02 2.30 9.65
CA GLN A 228 13.76 2.75 8.29
C GLN A 228 13.51 1.56 7.35
N LEU A 229 12.98 1.87 6.17
CA LEU A 229 12.89 0.89 5.08
C LEU A 229 14.29 0.66 4.50
N ILE A 230 14.79 -0.57 4.57
CA ILE A 230 16.09 -0.95 4.01
C ILE A 230 15.93 -1.18 2.52
N SER A 231 16.68 -0.45 1.68
CA SER A 231 16.68 -0.63 0.23
C SER A 231 18.00 -1.23 -0.24
N LEU A 232 17.96 -2.48 -0.70
CA LEU A 232 19.12 -3.23 -1.17
C LEU A 232 19.24 -3.19 -2.68
N GLU A 233 20.49 -3.15 -3.14
CA GLU A 233 20.80 -3.13 -4.56
C GLU A 233 22.14 -3.79 -4.88
N SER A 234 22.12 -4.56 -5.97
CA SER A 234 23.26 -5.22 -6.59
C SER A 234 22.98 -5.40 -8.08
N ASP A 235 24.04 -5.55 -8.87
CA ASP A 235 23.95 -5.92 -10.29
C ASP A 235 23.91 -7.45 -10.49
N ILE A 236 24.11 -8.21 -9.41
CA ILE A 236 24.08 -9.67 -9.37
C ILE A 236 22.77 -10.13 -8.72
N SER A 237 22.06 -11.04 -9.37
CA SER A 237 20.89 -11.74 -8.81
C SER A 237 21.32 -12.93 -7.95
N GLY A 238 20.47 -13.34 -7.01
CA GLY A 238 20.80 -14.42 -6.09
C GLY A 238 19.75 -14.62 -5.01
N SER A 239 20.19 -14.97 -3.82
CA SER A 239 19.33 -15.15 -2.65
C SER A 239 19.92 -14.45 -1.43
N LEU A 240 19.08 -13.81 -0.61
CA LEU A 240 19.49 -13.18 0.64
C LEU A 240 19.35 -14.17 1.79
N ALA A 241 20.43 -14.34 2.55
CA ALA A 241 20.40 -14.92 3.89
C ALA A 241 20.31 -13.79 4.91
N VAL A 242 19.35 -13.87 5.83
CA VAL A 242 19.09 -12.84 6.83
C VAL A 242 19.35 -13.37 8.23
N LYS A 243 20.27 -12.72 8.96
CA LYS A 243 20.70 -13.07 10.31
C LYS A 243 20.57 -11.87 11.22
N LEU A 244 20.25 -12.11 12.49
CA LEU A 244 20.24 -11.09 13.53
C LEU A 244 21.26 -11.43 14.61
N PHE A 245 22.00 -10.42 15.01
CA PHE A 245 22.96 -10.45 16.10
C PHE A 245 22.47 -9.52 17.20
N ALA A 246 22.77 -9.84 18.45
CA ALA A 246 22.40 -9.00 19.59
C ALA A 246 23.53 -8.93 20.62
N LYS A 247 23.51 -7.87 21.43
CA LYS A 247 24.34 -7.68 22.64
C LYS A 247 23.56 -6.91 23.70
N GLY A 248 23.97 -7.00 24.94
CA GLY A 248 23.33 -6.34 26.09
C GLY A 248 22.35 -7.26 26.82
N LYS A 249 21.35 -6.66 27.46
CA LYS A 249 20.34 -7.35 28.27
C LYS A 249 18.99 -6.65 28.16
N GLY A 250 17.95 -7.42 27.87
CA GLY A 250 16.60 -6.89 27.73
C GLY A 250 15.66 -7.85 27.03
N ILE A 251 14.67 -7.28 26.35
CA ILE A 251 13.66 -7.98 25.56
C ILE A 251 13.77 -7.50 24.10
N VAL A 252 13.84 -8.46 23.17
CA VAL A 252 13.63 -8.22 21.74
C VAL A 252 12.32 -8.89 21.33
N LYS A 253 11.38 -8.12 20.78
CA LYS A 253 10.22 -8.66 20.08
C LYS A 253 10.45 -8.49 18.59
N LEU A 254 10.42 -9.57 17.84
CA LEU A 254 10.58 -9.57 16.38
C LEU A 254 9.29 -9.98 15.72
N GLY A 255 8.75 -9.11 14.88
CA GLY A 255 7.62 -9.42 14.03
C GLY A 255 8.08 -9.97 12.68
N PRO A 256 7.15 -10.03 11.71
CA PRO A 256 7.47 -10.44 10.35
C PRO A 256 8.54 -9.56 9.70
N LEU A 257 9.34 -10.16 8.81
CA LEU A 257 10.23 -9.43 7.91
C LEU A 257 9.52 -9.21 6.58
N HIS A 258 9.12 -7.97 6.31
CA HIS A 258 8.52 -7.59 5.05
C HIS A 258 9.58 -7.50 3.95
N ARG A 259 9.19 -7.92 2.73
CA ARG A 259 10.00 -7.81 1.53
C ARG A 259 9.17 -7.30 0.36
N ARG A 260 9.67 -6.30 -0.35
CA ARG A 260 8.99 -5.64 -1.46
C ARG A 260 9.92 -5.46 -2.64
N ASN A 261 9.33 -5.44 -3.84
CA ASN A 261 10.02 -4.88 -5.00
C ASN A 261 9.99 -3.37 -4.86
N GLY A 262 11.15 -2.78 -4.60
CA GLY A 262 11.33 -1.37 -4.34
C GLY A 262 11.50 -0.55 -5.60
N ARG A 263 11.10 0.74 -5.50
CA ARG A 263 11.13 1.69 -6.61
C ARG A 263 12.17 2.80 -6.41
N GLY A 264 13.09 2.64 -5.46
CA GLY A 264 14.19 3.58 -5.25
C GLY A 264 13.73 4.98 -4.86
N GLY A 265 12.65 5.08 -4.09
CA GLY A 265 12.04 6.34 -3.66
C GLY A 265 10.92 6.87 -4.56
N LEU A 266 10.64 6.22 -5.70
CA LEU A 266 9.56 6.64 -6.62
C LEU A 266 8.14 6.20 -6.16
N GLY A 267 8.03 5.52 -5.03
CA GLY A 267 6.77 5.05 -4.44
C GLY A 267 6.84 3.61 -3.93
N THR A 268 5.86 3.22 -3.12
CA THR A 268 5.73 1.86 -2.56
C THR A 268 4.61 1.10 -3.25
N PHE A 269 4.89 -0.13 -3.70
CA PHE A 269 4.04 -0.99 -4.55
C PHE A 269 3.73 -0.40 -5.94
N LEU A 270 3.03 0.73 -5.98
CA LEU A 270 2.74 1.51 -7.19
C LEU A 270 3.64 2.76 -7.24
N LEU A 271 3.84 3.29 -8.45
CA LEU A 271 4.52 4.57 -8.63
C LEU A 271 3.71 5.68 -7.93
N GLY A 272 4.35 6.46 -7.06
CA GLY A 272 3.67 7.44 -6.20
C GLY A 272 2.91 6.86 -5.00
N GLY A 273 3.00 5.56 -4.74
CA GLY A 273 2.47 4.97 -3.52
C GLY A 273 3.24 5.49 -2.29
N GLU A 274 2.52 5.86 -1.24
CA GLU A 274 3.06 6.42 -0.01
C GLU A 274 3.02 5.36 1.10
N ARG A 275 4.05 5.37 1.94
CA ARG A 275 4.16 4.53 3.14
C ARG A 275 3.98 5.40 4.38
N HIS A 276 3.10 4.97 5.26
CA HIS A 276 2.85 5.57 6.56
C HIS A 276 3.25 4.57 7.63
N ILE A 277 3.89 5.04 8.70
CA ILE A 277 4.38 4.20 9.81
C ILE A 277 4.20 4.97 11.11
N ASP A 278 3.74 4.31 12.17
CA ASP A 278 3.66 4.89 13.51
C ASP A 278 4.96 4.71 14.33
N ALA A 279 5.01 5.27 15.54
CA ALA A 279 6.20 5.21 16.38
C ALA A 279 6.58 3.79 16.85
N ILE A 280 5.69 2.80 16.75
CA ILE A 280 5.94 1.41 17.13
C ILE A 280 6.17 0.49 15.92
N GLY A 281 6.28 1.06 14.72
CA GLY A 281 6.63 0.33 13.50
C GLY A 281 5.45 -0.27 12.74
N HIS A 282 4.21 0.03 13.12
CA HIS A 282 3.02 -0.40 12.37
C HIS A 282 2.84 0.47 11.14
N GLU A 283 2.82 -0.15 9.96
CA GLU A 283 2.73 0.55 8.69
C GLU A 283 1.40 0.32 7.96
N PHE A 284 1.04 1.27 7.10
CA PHE A 284 0.03 1.12 6.06
C PHE A 284 0.46 1.90 4.83
N MET A 285 -0.10 1.58 3.68
CA MET A 285 0.24 2.24 2.42
C MET A 285 -0.98 2.88 1.78
N THR A 286 -0.75 4.00 1.11
CA THR A 286 -1.78 4.73 0.37
C THR A 286 -1.34 4.97 -1.06
N TYR A 287 -2.30 4.99 -1.99
CA TYR A 287 -2.07 5.42 -3.36
C TYR A 287 -3.21 6.35 -3.76
N PHE A 288 -2.90 7.49 -4.36
CA PHE A 288 -3.89 8.50 -4.73
C PHE A 288 -3.79 8.84 -6.21
N ASP A 289 -4.93 8.89 -6.90
CA ASP A 289 -5.01 9.38 -8.28
C ASP A 289 -6.10 10.45 -8.33
N PRO A 290 -5.75 11.72 -8.64
CA PRO A 290 -6.75 12.76 -8.79
C PRO A 290 -7.74 12.42 -9.92
N VAL A 291 -7.32 11.80 -11.02
CA VAL A 291 -8.11 11.60 -12.25
C VAL A 291 -8.60 12.91 -12.88
N ASP A 292 -9.45 13.64 -12.16
CA ASP A 292 -9.84 15.03 -12.39
C ASP A 292 -9.92 15.79 -11.05
N PHE A 293 -10.48 17.00 -11.03
CA PHE A 293 -10.69 17.78 -9.80
C PHE A 293 -12.18 17.97 -9.53
N LYS A 294 -12.99 16.94 -9.82
CA LYS A 294 -14.44 16.98 -9.62
C LYS A 294 -14.85 16.00 -8.50
N PRO A 295 -15.86 16.32 -7.68
CA PRO A 295 -16.36 15.39 -6.65
C PRO A 295 -16.92 14.07 -7.23
N PRO A 296 -16.94 12.97 -6.46
CA PRO A 296 -16.38 12.81 -5.11
C PRO A 296 -14.95 12.27 -5.09
N LEU A 297 -14.28 12.36 -3.92
CA LEU A 297 -13.14 11.51 -3.59
C LEU A 297 -13.65 10.13 -3.16
N THR A 298 -13.09 9.09 -3.76
CA THR A 298 -13.49 7.69 -3.56
C THR A 298 -12.37 6.90 -2.90
N VAL A 299 -12.52 6.57 -1.61
CA VAL A 299 -11.47 5.87 -0.84
C VAL A 299 -11.84 4.40 -0.67
N TYR A 300 -10.97 3.51 -1.13
CA TYR A 300 -11.14 2.06 -1.03
C TYR A 300 -10.13 1.46 -0.05
N PHE A 301 -10.65 0.83 1.01
CA PHE A 301 -9.88 0.01 1.93
C PHE A 301 -9.78 -1.41 1.38
N SER A 302 -8.56 -1.89 1.17
CA SER A 302 -8.29 -3.24 0.68
C SER A 302 -8.85 -4.32 1.62
N GLY A 303 -9.31 -5.41 1.04
CA GLY A 303 -9.63 -6.64 1.76
C GLY A 303 -8.37 -7.37 2.23
N PHE A 304 -8.59 -8.54 2.84
CA PHE A 304 -7.51 -9.43 3.30
C PHE A 304 -6.60 -9.85 2.14
N ARG A 305 -5.27 -9.73 2.31
CA ARG A 305 -4.29 -10.12 1.27
C ARG A 305 -2.97 -10.65 1.81
N SER A 306 -2.69 -11.94 1.62
CA SER A 306 -1.37 -12.51 1.93
C SER A 306 -0.25 -11.92 1.07
N ALA A 307 -0.53 -11.58 -0.18
CA ALA A 307 0.39 -10.85 -1.05
C ALA A 307 0.18 -9.34 -0.86
N GLU A 308 1.19 -8.68 -0.28
CA GLU A 308 1.14 -7.28 0.10
C GLU A 308 1.00 -6.38 -1.14
N GLY A 309 0.22 -5.32 -0.99
CA GLY A 309 -0.07 -4.35 -2.04
C GLY A 309 -1.55 -3.99 -2.12
N PHE A 310 -1.86 -3.07 -3.02
CA PHE A 310 -3.20 -2.52 -3.18
C PHE A 310 -4.15 -3.47 -3.88
N GLU A 311 -5.37 -3.60 -3.34
CA GLU A 311 -6.52 -4.16 -4.03
C GLU A 311 -7.34 -3.06 -4.73
N GLY A 312 -8.14 -3.44 -5.71
CA GLY A 312 -9.21 -2.56 -6.21
C GLY A 312 -8.77 -1.50 -7.21
N PHE A 313 -7.47 -1.40 -7.54
CA PHE A 313 -6.93 -0.38 -8.45
C PHE A 313 -7.74 -0.25 -9.75
N TRP A 314 -7.93 -1.33 -10.49
CA TRP A 314 -8.67 -1.28 -11.77
C TRP A 314 -10.15 -0.99 -11.59
N MET A 315 -10.75 -1.44 -10.49
CA MET A 315 -12.14 -1.15 -10.17
C MET A 315 -12.30 0.36 -9.92
N MET A 316 -11.49 0.94 -9.04
CA MET A 316 -11.55 2.36 -8.69
C MET A 316 -11.20 3.23 -9.89
N LYS A 317 -10.15 2.89 -10.64
CA LYS A 317 -9.78 3.61 -11.88
C LYS A 317 -10.90 3.59 -12.92
N SER A 318 -11.66 2.50 -13.03
CA SER A 318 -12.80 2.41 -13.96
C SER A 318 -13.96 3.36 -13.61
N MET A 319 -14.02 3.88 -12.38
CA MET A 319 -15.06 4.82 -11.96
C MET A 319 -14.85 6.24 -12.50
N LYS A 320 -13.66 6.55 -13.03
CA LYS A 320 -13.31 7.87 -13.60
C LYS A 320 -13.57 9.03 -12.61
N THR A 321 -13.24 8.81 -11.34
CA THR A 321 -13.33 9.81 -10.25
C THR A 321 -12.02 9.82 -9.47
N PRO A 322 -11.70 10.92 -8.77
CA PRO A 322 -10.58 10.94 -7.82
C PRO A 322 -10.68 9.76 -6.85
N PHE A 323 -9.61 9.00 -6.69
CA PHE A 323 -9.63 7.84 -5.83
C PHE A 323 -8.37 7.68 -5.00
N MET A 324 -8.52 7.00 -3.86
CA MET A 324 -7.43 6.63 -2.98
C MET A 324 -7.59 5.16 -2.59
N LEU A 325 -6.49 4.41 -2.60
CA LEU A 325 -6.43 3.03 -2.12
C LEU A 325 -5.67 3.01 -0.80
N ILE A 326 -6.12 2.20 0.16
CA ILE A 326 -5.46 2.00 1.45
C ILE A 326 -5.19 0.49 1.65
N CYS A 327 -3.94 0.14 1.97
CA CYS A 327 -3.48 -1.23 2.20
C CYS A 327 -2.89 -1.36 3.60
N ASP A 328 -3.33 -2.37 4.36
CA ASP A 328 -2.76 -2.75 5.65
C ASP A 328 -1.95 -4.04 5.46
N PRO A 329 -0.61 -4.00 5.49
CA PRO A 329 0.23 -5.16 5.28
C PRO A 329 0.44 -5.96 6.57
N ARG A 330 0.00 -5.49 7.74
CA ARG A 330 0.36 -6.11 9.03
C ARG A 330 -0.26 -7.49 9.16
N LEU A 331 0.37 -8.35 9.96
CA LEU A 331 -0.04 -9.74 10.18
C LEU A 331 -0.18 -10.54 8.86
N GLN A 332 -0.72 -11.75 8.95
CA GLN A 332 -1.10 -12.48 7.76
C GLN A 332 -2.35 -11.83 7.15
N GLY A 333 -2.16 -10.92 6.20
CA GLY A 333 -3.23 -10.39 5.36
C GLY A 333 -3.93 -9.10 5.80
N GLY A 334 -3.50 -8.51 6.91
CA GLY A 334 -3.98 -7.21 7.42
C GLY A 334 -4.49 -7.28 8.86
N ALA A 335 -4.43 -6.14 9.57
CA ALA A 335 -4.87 -5.97 10.95
C ALA A 335 -6.05 -4.99 11.06
N PHE A 336 -6.95 -5.02 10.08
CA PHE A 336 -8.24 -4.31 10.08
C PHE A 336 -8.16 -2.79 10.26
N TYR A 337 -7.03 -2.18 9.91
CA TYR A 337 -6.85 -0.72 9.94
C TYR A 337 -7.02 -0.10 11.33
N ILE A 338 -6.83 -0.87 12.40
CA ILE A 338 -6.78 -0.40 13.80
C ILE A 338 -5.40 -0.64 14.41
N GLY A 339 -5.05 0.14 15.41
CA GLY A 339 -3.74 0.05 16.05
C GLY A 339 -3.53 1.15 17.08
N SER A 340 -2.32 1.71 17.12
CA SER A 340 -2.06 2.88 17.95
C SER A 340 -2.94 4.07 17.54
N LYS A 341 -3.15 5.02 18.45
CA LYS A 341 -3.85 6.27 18.12
C LYS A 341 -3.18 7.04 16.99
N GLU A 342 -1.85 6.98 16.93
CA GLU A 342 -1.08 7.63 15.86
C GLU A 342 -1.34 6.96 14.51
N TYR A 343 -1.32 5.62 14.46
CA TYR A 343 -1.64 4.85 13.26
C TYR A 343 -3.03 5.20 12.72
N GLU A 344 -4.04 5.17 13.59
CA GLU A 344 -5.41 5.48 13.19
C GLU A 344 -5.59 6.94 12.76
N GLN A 345 -4.92 7.87 13.44
CA GLN A 345 -4.97 9.28 13.06
C GLN A 345 -4.32 9.52 11.70
N LYS A 346 -3.19 8.87 11.41
CA LYS A 346 -2.52 8.96 10.11
C LYS A 346 -3.42 8.51 8.94
N ILE A 347 -4.29 7.51 9.14
CA ILE A 347 -5.27 7.10 8.12
C ILE A 347 -6.27 8.23 7.85
N VAL A 348 -6.82 8.84 8.91
CA VAL A 348 -7.76 9.96 8.81
C VAL A 348 -7.09 11.17 8.15
N ASP A 349 -5.88 11.52 8.59
CA ASP A 349 -5.09 12.65 8.08
C ASP A 349 -4.80 12.47 6.59
N ALA A 350 -4.39 11.27 6.16
CA ALA A 350 -4.11 11.00 4.76
C ALA A 350 -5.34 11.22 3.86
N ILE A 351 -6.54 10.82 4.32
CA ILE A 351 -7.79 11.07 3.58
C ILE A 351 -8.13 12.56 3.55
N GLN A 352 -8.02 13.24 4.69
CA GLN A 352 -8.30 14.68 4.82
C GLN A 352 -7.33 15.53 3.99
N GLU A 353 -6.07 15.15 3.93
CA GLU A 353 -5.06 15.79 3.08
C GLU A 353 -5.46 15.71 1.60
N LYS A 354 -5.92 14.54 1.13
CA LYS A 354 -6.34 14.40 -0.28
C LYS A 354 -7.66 15.13 -0.56
N LEU A 355 -8.59 15.22 0.39
CA LEU A 355 -9.76 16.10 0.29
C LEU A 355 -9.34 17.57 0.15
N ALA A 356 -8.42 18.04 1.01
CA ALA A 356 -7.90 19.40 0.95
C ALA A 356 -7.17 19.68 -0.37
N PHE A 357 -6.36 18.73 -0.85
CA PHE A 357 -5.68 18.82 -2.14
C PHE A 357 -6.67 18.99 -3.31
N LEU A 358 -7.80 18.28 -3.27
CA LEU A 358 -8.88 18.37 -4.26
C LEU A 358 -9.81 19.57 -4.06
N ASN A 359 -9.71 20.25 -2.91
CA ASN A 359 -10.64 21.28 -2.44
C ASN A 359 -12.08 20.74 -2.29
N PHE A 360 -12.21 19.54 -1.71
CA PHE A 360 -13.49 18.87 -1.43
C PHE A 360 -13.82 18.88 0.06
N SER A 361 -15.12 18.84 0.38
CA SER A 361 -15.66 18.68 1.73
C SER A 361 -16.01 17.22 2.04
N SER A 362 -16.34 16.92 3.30
CA SER A 362 -16.66 15.56 3.75
C SER A 362 -17.91 14.95 3.10
N ASP A 363 -18.89 15.77 2.72
CA ASP A 363 -20.06 15.36 1.91
C ASP A 363 -19.72 15.08 0.44
N GLN A 364 -18.44 15.18 0.07
CA GLN A 364 -17.90 14.79 -1.23
C GLN A 364 -16.95 13.58 -1.11
N LEU A 365 -17.04 12.85 0.00
CA LEU A 365 -16.28 11.64 0.28
C LEU A 365 -17.16 10.40 0.21
N ILE A 366 -16.70 9.36 -0.50
CA ILE A 366 -17.25 8.01 -0.44
C ILE A 366 -16.18 7.08 0.11
N LEU A 367 -16.49 6.38 1.20
CA LEU A 367 -15.64 5.33 1.75
C LEU A 367 -16.16 3.96 1.35
N SER A 368 -15.28 3.03 1.04
CA SER A 368 -15.69 1.70 0.66
C SER A 368 -14.67 0.60 0.98
N GLY A 369 -15.16 -0.63 1.02
CA GLY A 369 -14.34 -1.81 1.24
C GLY A 369 -15.13 -3.11 1.18
N LEU A 370 -14.44 -4.23 1.00
CA LEU A 370 -15.00 -5.58 1.02
C LEU A 370 -14.30 -6.41 2.10
N SER A 371 -15.05 -7.28 2.80
CA SER A 371 -14.52 -8.12 3.87
C SER A 371 -13.75 -7.29 4.92
N MET A 372 -12.45 -7.50 5.10
CA MET A 372 -11.59 -6.69 6.00
C MET A 372 -11.73 -5.18 5.78
N GLY A 373 -11.83 -4.72 4.53
CA GLY A 373 -11.93 -3.30 4.21
C GLY A 373 -13.22 -2.64 4.74
N THR A 374 -14.25 -3.43 5.04
CA THR A 374 -15.51 -2.91 5.61
C THR A 374 -15.31 -2.28 6.98
N TYR A 375 -14.39 -2.84 7.78
CA TYR A 375 -14.06 -2.33 9.09
C TYR A 375 -13.38 -0.97 8.95
N GLY A 376 -12.32 -0.87 8.13
CA GLY A 376 -11.60 0.39 7.91
C GLY A 376 -12.51 1.51 7.39
N ALA A 377 -13.33 1.21 6.37
CA ALA A 377 -14.27 2.17 5.78
C ALA A 377 -15.31 2.68 6.80
N THR A 378 -15.80 1.81 7.68
CA THR A 378 -16.87 2.16 8.63
C THR A 378 -16.31 2.80 9.90
N TYR A 379 -15.25 2.21 10.47
CA TYR A 379 -14.60 2.67 11.70
C TYR A 379 -13.98 4.06 11.55
N HIS A 380 -13.20 4.30 10.49
CA HIS A 380 -12.63 5.62 10.22
C HIS A 380 -13.68 6.59 9.67
N GLY A 381 -14.74 6.08 9.03
CA GLY A 381 -15.89 6.87 8.59
C GLY A 381 -16.56 7.65 9.71
N ALA A 382 -16.52 7.13 10.95
CA ALA A 382 -17.04 7.82 12.13
C ALA A 382 -16.35 9.17 12.42
N LYS A 383 -15.10 9.35 11.96
CA LYS A 383 -14.30 10.56 12.13
C LYS A 383 -14.30 11.47 10.88
N LEU A 384 -14.92 11.01 9.79
CA LEU A 384 -14.82 11.62 8.46
C LEU A 384 -16.15 12.15 7.91
N ASN A 385 -17.29 11.75 8.50
CA ASN A 385 -18.64 12.15 8.10
C ASN A 385 -18.88 12.09 6.57
N PRO A 386 -18.61 10.93 5.91
CA PRO A 386 -18.69 10.81 4.46
C PRO A 386 -20.13 10.89 3.95
N HIS A 387 -20.30 11.26 2.68
CA HIS A 387 -21.59 11.17 1.98
C HIS A 387 -22.13 9.75 1.94
N ALA A 388 -21.25 8.78 1.69
CA ALA A 388 -21.63 7.38 1.64
C ALA A 388 -20.54 6.43 2.13
N ILE A 389 -21.01 5.31 2.69
CA ILE A 389 -20.20 4.13 3.02
C ILE A 389 -20.77 2.95 2.24
N ILE A 390 -19.97 2.39 1.33
CA ILE A 390 -20.35 1.26 0.48
C ILE A 390 -19.51 0.05 0.90
N ILE A 391 -20.15 -0.97 1.44
CA ILE A 391 -19.46 -2.13 2.01
C ILE A 391 -20.09 -3.45 1.61
N GLY A 392 -19.28 -4.50 1.56
CA GLY A 392 -19.73 -5.85 1.26
C GLY A 392 -19.09 -6.88 2.17
N LYS A 393 -19.90 -7.81 2.69
CA LYS A 393 -19.51 -8.84 3.67
C LYS A 393 -18.89 -8.19 4.93
N PRO A 394 -19.67 -7.38 5.66
CA PRO A 394 -19.17 -6.62 6.78
C PRO A 394 -18.64 -7.53 7.90
N ILE A 395 -17.51 -7.12 8.49
CA ILE A 395 -16.93 -7.74 9.68
C ILE A 395 -16.66 -6.60 10.68
N PHE A 396 -17.43 -6.55 11.76
CA PHE A 396 -17.38 -5.49 12.77
C PHE A 396 -16.99 -6.04 14.15
N ASN A 397 -17.45 -7.24 14.47
CA ASN A 397 -17.27 -7.89 15.76
C ASN A 397 -16.01 -8.79 15.75
N LEU A 398 -14.82 -8.20 15.64
CA LEU A 398 -13.55 -8.95 15.52
C LEU A 398 -13.26 -9.89 16.69
N GLY A 399 -13.66 -9.51 17.90
CA GLY A 399 -13.55 -10.39 19.06
C GLY A 399 -14.47 -11.61 18.96
N THR A 400 -15.69 -11.43 18.46
CA THR A 400 -16.60 -12.55 18.18
C THR A 400 -16.02 -13.46 17.11
N VAL A 401 -15.46 -12.90 16.03
CA VAL A 401 -14.80 -13.68 14.97
C VAL A 401 -13.67 -14.53 15.55
N ALA A 402 -12.83 -13.95 16.42
CA ALA A 402 -11.73 -14.66 17.08
C ALA A 402 -12.22 -15.79 18.01
N GLN A 403 -13.31 -15.59 18.77
CA GLN A 403 -13.89 -16.65 19.58
C GLN A 403 -14.43 -17.81 18.73
N ARG A 404 -15.11 -17.48 17.63
CA ARG A 404 -15.66 -18.46 16.70
C ARG A 404 -14.56 -19.27 16.05
N GLU A 405 -13.46 -18.64 15.64
CA GLU A 405 -12.28 -19.35 15.12
C GLU A 405 -11.79 -20.43 16.09
N ARG A 406 -11.74 -20.12 17.39
CA ARG A 406 -11.26 -21.04 18.41
C ARG A 406 -12.20 -22.22 18.67
N LEU A 407 -13.51 -22.02 18.60
CA LEU A 407 -14.51 -22.98 19.13
C LEU A 407 -15.47 -23.56 18.09
N GLU A 408 -15.83 -22.77 17.08
CA GLU A 408 -16.90 -23.12 16.13
C GLU A 408 -16.36 -23.40 14.71
N ARG A 409 -15.30 -22.70 14.30
CA ARG A 409 -14.75 -22.75 12.94
C ARG A 409 -13.21 -22.69 12.95
N PRO A 410 -12.53 -23.70 13.51
CA PRO A 410 -11.07 -23.77 13.42
C PRO A 410 -10.61 -23.86 11.96
N ASP A 411 -9.45 -23.26 11.68
CA ASP A 411 -8.82 -23.14 10.36
C ASP A 411 -9.60 -22.30 9.36
N GLY A 412 -10.55 -21.51 9.86
CA GLY A 412 -11.41 -20.70 9.04
C GLY A 412 -10.79 -19.34 8.69
N PHE A 413 -10.39 -18.61 9.72
CA PHE A 413 -9.73 -17.32 9.68
C PHE A 413 -8.84 -17.14 10.93
N ALA A 414 -7.81 -17.99 11.03
CA ALA A 414 -6.87 -18.02 12.15
C ALA A 414 -6.26 -16.66 12.49
N THR A 415 -6.03 -15.78 11.50
CA THR A 415 -5.53 -14.40 11.70
C THR A 415 -6.40 -13.60 12.69
N SER A 416 -7.69 -13.90 12.84
CA SER A 416 -8.55 -13.25 13.85
C SER A 416 -8.02 -13.38 15.28
N LEU A 417 -7.37 -14.50 15.60
CA LEU A 417 -6.71 -14.72 16.89
C LEU A 417 -5.50 -13.79 17.05
N ASP A 418 -4.67 -13.68 16.02
CA ASP A 418 -3.51 -12.78 15.99
C ASP A 418 -3.93 -11.31 16.14
N ILE A 419 -5.01 -10.91 15.45
CA ILE A 419 -5.61 -9.57 15.56
C ILE A 419 -6.08 -9.29 16.99
N GLN A 420 -6.78 -10.23 17.64
CA GLN A 420 -7.19 -10.05 19.02
C GLN A 420 -5.98 -9.96 19.95
N LEU A 421 -4.99 -10.84 19.78
CA LEU A 421 -3.78 -10.85 20.59
C LEU A 421 -2.98 -9.55 20.44
N LEU A 422 -2.88 -9.01 19.22
CA LEU A 422 -2.19 -7.75 18.93
C LEU A 422 -2.85 -6.57 19.65
N ASN A 423 -4.19 -6.54 19.68
CA ASN A 423 -4.94 -5.39 20.21
C ASN A 423 -5.28 -5.51 21.70
N GLN A 424 -5.38 -6.71 22.25
CA GLN A 424 -5.87 -6.95 23.62
C GLN A 424 -4.87 -7.69 24.52
N GLY A 425 -3.81 -8.29 23.95
CA GLY A 425 -2.78 -9.02 24.70
C GLY A 425 -3.19 -10.42 25.16
N ASP A 426 -4.45 -10.84 24.99
CA ASP A 426 -4.90 -12.20 25.29
C ASP A 426 -6.11 -12.66 24.44
N LEU A 427 -6.43 -13.96 24.52
CA LEU A 427 -7.53 -14.61 23.81
C LEU A 427 -8.74 -14.90 24.71
N THR A 428 -8.93 -14.14 25.79
CA THR A 428 -10.05 -14.32 26.71
C THR A 428 -11.35 -13.78 26.13
N SER A 429 -12.49 -14.27 26.62
CA SER A 429 -13.79 -13.76 26.19
C SER A 429 -14.02 -12.30 26.54
N SER A 430 -13.46 -11.82 27.66
CA SER A 430 -13.54 -10.41 28.04
C SER A 430 -12.80 -9.51 27.04
N SER A 431 -11.62 -9.95 26.58
CA SER A 431 -10.86 -9.23 25.56
C SER A 431 -11.57 -9.20 24.21
N SER A 432 -12.27 -10.27 23.85
CA SER A 432 -13.13 -10.27 22.67
C SER A 432 -14.25 -9.24 22.76
N GLU A 433 -14.93 -9.14 23.90
CA GLU A 433 -15.97 -8.12 24.12
C GLU A 433 -15.38 -6.70 24.05
N LYS A 434 -14.21 -6.46 24.66
CA LYS A 434 -13.50 -5.17 24.56
C LYS A 434 -13.18 -4.82 23.11
N LEU A 435 -12.71 -5.79 22.32
CA LEU A 435 -12.39 -5.58 20.91
C LEU A 435 -13.64 -5.25 20.07
N ASN A 436 -14.76 -5.93 20.30
CA ASN A 436 -16.03 -5.58 19.66
C ASN A 436 -16.49 -4.17 20.06
N ASN A 437 -16.43 -3.86 21.35
CA ASN A 437 -16.81 -2.55 21.88
C ASN A 437 -15.92 -1.42 21.35
N TYR A 438 -14.66 -1.72 21.01
CA TYR A 438 -13.77 -0.74 20.39
C TYR A 438 -14.32 -0.20 19.07
N PHE A 439 -14.85 -1.08 18.22
CA PHE A 439 -15.55 -0.68 17.00
C PHE A 439 -16.82 0.11 17.32
N TRP A 440 -17.72 -0.47 18.12
CA TRP A 440 -19.05 0.11 18.34
C TRP A 440 -19.01 1.44 19.07
N LYS A 441 -18.05 1.66 19.96
CA LYS A 441 -17.82 2.97 20.58
C LYS A 441 -17.49 4.05 19.55
N SER A 442 -16.63 3.75 18.57
CA SER A 442 -16.34 4.70 17.48
C SER A 442 -17.61 5.01 16.68
N ILE A 443 -18.43 4.00 16.40
CA ILE A 443 -19.70 4.19 15.69
C ILE A 443 -20.69 5.03 16.51
N GLU A 444 -20.77 4.82 17.82
CA GLU A 444 -21.58 5.62 18.75
C GLU A 444 -21.17 7.09 18.83
N GLU A 445 -19.87 7.37 18.76
CA GLU A 445 -19.32 8.73 18.81
C GLU A 445 -19.39 9.45 17.46
N GLY A 446 -19.52 8.72 16.34
CA GLY A 446 -19.56 9.27 14.99
C GLY A 446 -20.91 9.88 14.56
N ASP A 447 -20.86 10.92 13.72
CA ASP A 447 -22.05 11.52 13.10
C ASP A 447 -22.29 10.98 11.68
N PHE A 448 -23.30 10.12 11.57
CA PHE A 448 -23.73 9.53 10.30
C PHE A 448 -25.06 10.10 9.79
N SER A 449 -25.55 11.22 10.33
CA SER A 449 -26.87 11.77 10.02
C SER A 449 -27.09 12.06 8.53
N ASN A 450 -26.02 12.38 7.80
CA ASN A 450 -26.04 12.63 6.36
C ASN A 450 -25.36 11.52 5.53
N THR A 451 -24.95 10.43 6.16
CA THR A 451 -24.27 9.32 5.48
C THR A 451 -25.28 8.29 4.98
N THR A 452 -25.17 7.93 3.70
CA THR A 452 -25.87 6.77 3.13
C THR A 452 -25.02 5.51 3.27
N PHE A 453 -25.55 4.50 3.94
CA PHE A 453 -24.93 3.17 3.97
C PHE A 453 -25.50 2.29 2.85
N ALA A 454 -24.62 1.66 2.07
CA ALA A 454 -24.97 0.62 1.11
C ALA A 454 -24.21 -0.67 1.45
N LEU A 455 -24.94 -1.70 1.90
CA LEU A 455 -24.37 -2.94 2.40
C LEU A 455 -24.84 -4.17 1.62
N ALA A 456 -23.89 -4.94 1.10
CA ALA A 456 -24.08 -6.33 0.73
C ALA A 456 -23.65 -7.20 1.91
N TYR A 457 -24.46 -8.17 2.33
CA TYR A 457 -24.12 -9.05 3.45
C TYR A 457 -24.47 -10.51 3.16
N MET A 458 -23.79 -11.42 3.84
CA MET A 458 -24.12 -12.84 3.85
C MET A 458 -25.06 -13.12 5.02
N LYS A 459 -26.20 -13.75 4.76
CA LYS A 459 -27.19 -14.08 5.81
C LYS A 459 -26.70 -15.20 6.74
N ASN A 460 -25.75 -16.00 6.27
CA ASN A 460 -25.13 -17.08 7.03
C ASN A 460 -23.61 -16.86 7.13
N ASP A 461 -23.20 -15.58 7.23
CA ASP A 461 -21.78 -15.23 7.37
C ASP A 461 -21.20 -15.99 8.57
N ASP A 462 -20.20 -16.82 8.30
CA ASP A 462 -19.59 -17.68 9.30
C ASP A 462 -18.49 -16.97 10.10
N TYR A 463 -18.13 -15.74 9.71
CA TYR A 463 -17.18 -14.88 10.42
C TYR A 463 -17.96 -14.00 11.40
N ASP A 464 -18.79 -13.10 10.87
CA ASP A 464 -19.58 -12.15 11.65
C ASP A 464 -21.06 -12.21 11.23
N ALA A 465 -21.80 -13.14 11.85
CA ALA A 465 -23.19 -13.41 11.52
C ALA A 465 -24.15 -12.25 11.87
N THR A 466 -23.74 -11.33 12.75
CA THR A 466 -24.62 -10.28 13.29
C THR A 466 -24.27 -8.88 12.82
N ALA A 467 -23.15 -8.67 12.11
CA ALA A 467 -22.69 -7.36 11.63
C ALA A 467 -23.82 -6.47 11.06
N PHE A 468 -24.64 -7.01 10.16
CA PHE A 468 -25.73 -6.25 9.55
C PHE A 468 -26.86 -5.92 10.55
N SER A 469 -27.28 -6.89 11.37
CA SER A 469 -28.35 -6.67 12.36
C SER A 469 -27.91 -5.71 13.46
N ASP A 470 -26.66 -5.78 13.89
CA ASP A 470 -26.09 -4.91 14.92
C ASP A 470 -26.04 -3.47 14.42
N LEU A 471 -25.64 -3.27 13.16
CA LEU A 471 -25.66 -1.94 12.53
C LEU A 471 -27.08 -1.38 12.39
N LEU A 472 -28.06 -2.22 12.00
CA LEU A 472 -29.47 -1.81 11.97
C LEU A 472 -29.98 -1.43 13.36
N GLN A 473 -29.57 -2.17 14.39
CA GLN A 473 -29.93 -1.87 15.77
C GLN A 473 -29.32 -0.54 16.22
N TYR A 474 -28.07 -0.26 15.88
CA TYR A 474 -27.41 1.02 16.16
C TYR A 474 -28.16 2.22 15.56
N PHE A 475 -28.64 2.09 14.33
CA PHE A 475 -29.36 3.15 13.63
C PHE A 475 -30.86 3.20 13.96
N ARG A 476 -31.36 2.29 14.81
CA ARG A 476 -32.78 2.25 15.17
C ARG A 476 -33.20 3.56 15.84
N GLY A 477 -34.24 4.19 15.29
CA GLY A 477 -34.79 5.45 15.81
C GLY A 477 -34.01 6.69 15.38
N LYS A 478 -32.93 6.54 14.60
CA LYS A 478 -32.19 7.66 14.02
C LYS A 478 -32.53 7.83 12.53
N LYS A 479 -32.42 9.04 12.00
CA LYS A 479 -32.72 9.33 10.59
C LYS A 479 -31.50 9.01 9.73
N HIS A 480 -31.47 7.82 9.12
CA HIS A 480 -30.40 7.40 8.21
C HIS A 480 -30.96 6.67 6.98
N LYS A 481 -30.15 6.59 5.93
CA LYS A 481 -30.46 5.84 4.72
C LYS A 481 -29.57 4.60 4.66
N ILE A 482 -30.20 3.43 4.77
CA ILE A 482 -29.51 2.13 4.69
C ILE A 482 -30.09 1.35 3.52
N LEU A 483 -29.23 0.93 2.60
CA LEU A 483 -29.56 0.12 1.43
C LEU A 483 -28.91 -1.25 1.62
N GLY A 484 -29.69 -2.24 2.04
CA GLY A 484 -29.20 -3.58 2.34
C GLY A 484 -29.60 -4.61 1.29
N ARG A 485 -28.69 -5.50 0.90
CA ARG A 485 -29.00 -6.72 0.16
C ARG A 485 -28.28 -7.92 0.77
N GLY A 486 -29.05 -8.96 1.10
CA GLY A 486 -28.53 -10.20 1.68
C GLY A 486 -28.50 -11.36 0.68
N TRP A 487 -27.44 -12.16 0.71
CA TRP A 487 -27.34 -13.46 0.01
C TRP A 487 -27.21 -14.60 1.02
N ASP A 488 -27.73 -15.76 0.68
CA ASP A 488 -27.54 -16.97 1.47
C ASP A 488 -26.11 -17.51 1.26
N GLY A 489 -25.48 -18.04 2.30
CA GLY A 489 -24.11 -18.58 2.24
C GLY A 489 -23.15 -18.02 3.29
N ARG A 490 -21.95 -18.61 3.32
CA ARG A 490 -20.82 -18.28 4.18
C ARG A 490 -20.02 -17.09 3.63
N HIS A 491 -19.03 -16.61 4.38
CA HIS A 491 -18.25 -15.43 4.01
C HIS A 491 -17.59 -15.55 2.62
N GLY A 492 -17.13 -16.75 2.24
CA GLY A 492 -16.50 -17.01 0.94
C GLY A 492 -17.48 -17.08 -0.25
N ASP A 493 -18.77 -17.29 0.01
CA ASP A 493 -19.78 -17.56 -1.02
C ASP A 493 -20.23 -16.27 -1.73
N CYS A 494 -20.91 -16.40 -2.88
CA CYS A 494 -21.52 -15.30 -3.65
C CYS A 494 -20.60 -14.09 -3.93
N SER A 495 -19.28 -14.31 -4.04
CA SER A 495 -18.30 -13.22 -4.19
C SER A 495 -18.53 -12.39 -5.46
N ALA A 496 -18.93 -13.02 -6.57
CA ALA A 496 -19.25 -12.33 -7.81
C ALA A 496 -20.52 -11.47 -7.69
N GLU A 497 -21.58 -11.99 -7.08
CA GLU A 497 -22.85 -11.30 -6.90
C GLU A 497 -22.74 -10.12 -5.93
N VAL A 498 -22.02 -10.32 -4.83
CA VAL A 498 -21.70 -9.26 -3.87
C VAL A 498 -20.87 -8.17 -4.55
N GLY A 499 -19.82 -8.53 -5.27
CA GLY A 499 -18.96 -7.58 -5.99
C GLY A 499 -19.70 -6.79 -7.07
N ALA A 500 -20.58 -7.45 -7.82
CA ALA A 500 -21.43 -6.82 -8.82
C ALA A 500 -22.42 -5.83 -8.18
N TRP A 501 -23.07 -6.21 -7.08
CA TRP A 501 -23.96 -5.31 -6.37
C TRP A 501 -23.21 -4.13 -5.77
N PHE A 502 -22.09 -4.36 -5.09
CA PHE A 502 -21.22 -3.32 -4.53
C PHE A 502 -20.87 -2.27 -5.60
N THR A 503 -20.39 -2.74 -6.76
CA THR A 503 -20.04 -1.89 -7.91
C THR A 503 -21.26 -1.12 -8.44
N SER A 504 -22.43 -1.76 -8.51
CA SER A 504 -23.66 -1.09 -8.95
C SER A 504 -24.10 0.03 -8.02
N GLN A 505 -23.92 -0.12 -6.70
CA GLN A 505 -24.26 0.94 -5.73
C GLN A 505 -23.32 2.12 -5.89
N TYR A 506 -22.03 1.83 -6.13
CA TYR A 506 -21.01 2.82 -6.47
C TYR A 506 -21.45 3.68 -7.66
N ARG A 507 -21.70 3.04 -8.81
CA ARG A 507 -22.12 3.71 -10.04
C ARG A 507 -23.42 4.49 -9.88
N ARG A 508 -24.39 3.93 -9.15
CA ARG A 508 -25.66 4.62 -8.88
C ARG A 508 -25.45 5.89 -8.05
N MET A 509 -24.62 5.87 -7.02
CA MET A 509 -24.34 7.06 -6.20
C MET A 509 -23.56 8.11 -7.00
N LEU A 510 -22.53 7.69 -7.74
CA LEU A 510 -21.79 8.56 -8.64
C LEU A 510 -22.72 9.27 -9.65
N SER A 511 -23.65 8.53 -10.25
CA SER A 511 -24.59 9.07 -11.22
C SER A 511 -25.66 9.97 -10.60
N ASN A 512 -26.36 9.48 -9.58
CA ASN A 512 -27.52 10.17 -9.03
C ASN A 512 -27.16 11.36 -8.13
N ASP A 513 -26.07 11.24 -7.37
CA ASP A 513 -25.74 12.20 -6.32
C ASP A 513 -24.65 13.19 -6.78
N PHE A 514 -23.74 12.77 -7.68
CA PHE A 514 -22.62 13.59 -8.17
C PHE A 514 -22.67 13.90 -9.68
N GLY A 515 -23.69 13.42 -10.40
CA GLY A 515 -23.85 13.69 -11.83
C GLY A 515 -22.76 13.07 -12.71
N ARG A 516 -22.02 12.06 -12.21
CA ARG A 516 -21.01 11.31 -12.96
C ARG A 516 -21.74 10.37 -13.94
N LYS A 517 -21.69 10.67 -15.23
CA LYS A 517 -22.32 9.83 -16.26
C LYS A 517 -21.45 8.60 -16.53
N GLU A 518 -22.07 7.44 -16.70
CA GLU A 518 -21.42 6.31 -17.36
C GLU A 518 -21.26 6.67 -18.84
N GLU A 519 -20.02 6.82 -19.29
CA GLU A 519 -19.67 6.89 -20.72
C GLU A 519 -19.29 5.51 -21.24
#